data_AF-A0A0C1ZQV4-F1
#
_entry.id   AF-A0A0C1ZQV4-F1
#
_cell.length_a   1.000
_cell.length_b   1.000
_cell.length_c   1.000
_cell.angle_alpha   90.00
_cell.angle_beta   90.00
_cell.angle_gamma   90.00
#
_symmetry.space_group_name_H-M   'P 1'
#
loop_
_entity.id
_entity.type
_entity.pdbx_description
1 polymer ?
#
loop_
_entity_poly.entity_id
_entity_poly.type
_entity_poly.pdbx_seq_one_letter_code
_entity_poly.pdbx_strand_id
1 'polypeptide(L)'
;MVPETVANAEGQPSGRGRSKAAKRRREVEYPKDPSARSEPGAEGHQSPGPYLQAQRKRRGMSLEQLAAVTKIPRGQLELLEADRYEELPGMVFTKGFLRCCARSLDLDPDTVLGLLYERERAKLRARRRETNNANGSPAALDGKPGRGQDAARSRRPATRRAGVVDAWLAQWIGKLPSARILMWLVVALLVALVVFIAFTLASGQAESIIIKS
;
A
#
# COMPACT_ATOMS: atom_id res chain seq x y z
N MET A 1 3.43 89.97 0.65
CA MET A 1 4.79 89.43 0.71
C MET A 1 4.68 87.91 0.65
N VAL A 2 4.94 87.34 -0.53
CA VAL A 2 5.18 85.89 -0.76
C VAL A 2 6.71 85.76 -0.93
N PRO A 3 7.35 84.66 -0.48
CA PRO A 3 7.61 83.50 -1.36
C PRO A 3 7.19 82.17 -0.69
N GLU A 4 6.61 81.18 -1.40
CA GLU A 4 7.28 80.20 -2.30
C GLU A 4 8.26 79.31 -1.51
N THR A 5 8.08 77.99 -1.38
CA THR A 5 8.44 77.01 -2.42
C THR A 5 8.14 75.55 -1.99
N VAL A 6 7.59 74.76 -2.93
CA VAL A 6 7.68 73.31 -3.22
C VAL A 6 7.84 72.25 -2.11
N ALA A 7 6.97 71.23 -2.13
CA ALA A 7 7.35 69.86 -2.56
C ALA A 7 6.16 68.88 -2.56
N ASN A 8 5.67 68.64 -3.78
CA ASN A 8 5.17 67.40 -4.37
C ASN A 8 5.48 66.08 -3.63
N ALA A 9 4.46 65.22 -3.42
CA ALA A 9 4.58 63.77 -3.63
C ALA A 9 3.19 63.10 -3.52
N GLU A 10 2.61 62.81 -4.68
CA GLU A 10 1.54 61.83 -4.84
C GLU A 10 2.01 60.44 -4.37
N GLY A 11 1.27 59.84 -3.43
CA GLY A 11 1.48 58.48 -2.98
C GLY A 11 0.16 57.71 -3.04
N GLN A 12 -0.14 57.13 -4.19
CA GLN A 12 -1.20 56.13 -4.36
C GLN A 12 -1.00 54.95 -3.41
N PRO A 13 -2.00 54.52 -2.62
CA PRO A 13 -2.04 53.16 -2.12
C PRO A 13 -2.67 52.25 -3.20
N SER A 14 -1.88 51.90 -4.22
CA SER A 14 -2.17 50.73 -5.07
C SER A 14 -1.68 49.47 -4.35
N GLY A 15 -2.45 49.05 -3.36
CA GLY A 15 -2.20 47.84 -2.58
C GLY A 15 -3.21 46.75 -2.92
N ARG A 16 -3.14 46.15 -4.12
CA ARG A 16 -3.78 44.86 -4.40
C ARG A 16 -3.08 43.77 -3.58
N GLY A 17 -3.43 43.68 -2.30
CA GLY A 17 -3.15 42.52 -1.47
C GLY A 17 -3.99 41.34 -1.95
N ARG A 18 -3.48 40.59 -2.92
CA ARG A 18 -3.96 39.23 -3.19
C ARG A 18 -3.75 38.43 -1.92
N SER A 19 -4.82 38.22 -1.16
CA SER A 19 -4.92 37.26 -0.08
C SER A 19 -4.65 35.85 -0.63
N LYS A 20 -3.37 35.49 -0.79
CA LYS A 20 -2.99 34.09 -0.89
C LYS A 20 -3.22 33.51 0.49
N ALA A 21 -4.38 32.87 0.64
CA ALA A 21 -4.66 31.93 1.70
C ALA A 21 -3.50 30.94 1.74
N ALA A 22 -2.54 31.24 2.61
CA ALA A 22 -1.41 30.39 2.93
C ALA A 22 -2.02 29.14 3.54
N LYS A 23 -2.14 28.11 2.69
CA LYS A 23 -2.45 26.75 3.06
C LYS A 23 -1.41 26.37 4.10
N ARG A 24 -1.78 26.57 5.38
CA ARG A 24 -1.06 26.18 6.57
C ARG A 24 -0.89 24.67 6.48
N ARG A 25 0.16 24.25 5.80
CA ARG A 25 0.62 22.87 5.73
C ARG A 25 0.95 22.58 7.18
N ARG A 26 0.03 21.93 7.90
CA ARG A 26 0.32 21.37 9.22
C ARG A 26 1.52 20.46 8.99
N GLU A 27 2.68 20.98 9.32
CA GLU A 27 3.87 20.19 9.56
C GLU A 27 3.45 19.28 10.71
N VAL A 28 3.19 18.02 10.37
CA VAL A 28 2.97 16.99 11.35
C VAL A 28 4.34 16.81 11.98
N GLU A 29 4.58 17.57 13.04
CA GLU A 29 5.75 17.43 13.90
C GLU A 29 5.67 16.03 14.49
N TYR A 30 6.43 15.11 13.90
CA TYR A 30 6.63 13.80 14.46
C TYR A 30 7.49 13.98 15.72
N PRO A 31 6.99 13.60 16.91
CA PRO A 31 7.78 13.64 18.13
C PRO A 31 9.10 12.88 17.90
N LYS A 32 10.21 13.58 18.13
CA LYS A 32 11.57 13.14 17.78
C LYS A 32 12.13 12.05 18.71
N ASP A 33 11.27 11.45 19.53
CA ASP A 33 11.66 10.40 20.46
C ASP A 33 10.73 9.17 20.33
N PRO A 34 11.11 8.17 19.52
CA PRO A 34 10.39 6.91 19.43
C PRO A 34 10.60 6.01 20.66
N SER A 35 11.44 6.40 21.64
CA SER A 35 11.82 5.55 22.77
C SER A 35 10.97 5.74 24.03
N ALA A 36 10.14 6.79 24.11
CA ALA A 36 9.41 7.12 25.34
C ALA A 36 8.10 6.33 25.55
N ARG A 37 7.78 5.34 24.70
CA ARG A 37 6.58 4.50 24.84
C ARG A 37 6.85 3.03 24.57
N SER A 38 8.07 2.56 24.82
CA SER A 38 8.40 1.13 24.85
C SER A 38 7.65 0.46 25.99
N GLU A 39 6.46 -0.06 25.69
CA GLU A 39 5.82 -1.09 26.50
C GLU A 39 6.87 -2.18 26.82
N PRO A 40 7.10 -2.53 28.09
CA PRO A 40 8.17 -3.45 28.53
C PRO A 40 8.02 -4.92 28.04
N GLY A 41 7.21 -5.17 27.01
CA GLY A 41 6.91 -6.51 26.48
C GLY A 41 7.60 -6.89 25.17
N ALA A 42 8.21 -5.95 24.45
CA ALA A 42 8.82 -6.24 23.13
C ALA A 42 10.22 -6.88 23.23
N GLU A 43 10.92 -6.74 24.36
CA GLU A 43 12.36 -7.03 24.49
C GLU A 43 12.76 -8.52 24.39
N GLY A 44 11.81 -9.44 24.22
CA GLY A 44 12.09 -10.88 24.08
C GLY A 44 11.66 -11.51 22.75
N HIS A 45 10.97 -10.78 21.88
CA HIS A 45 10.39 -11.38 20.67
C HIS A 45 11.14 -10.95 19.41
N GLN A 46 11.63 -11.94 18.66
CA GLN A 46 12.41 -11.71 17.45
C GLN A 46 11.55 -11.34 16.22
N SER A 47 10.23 -11.47 16.32
CA SER A 47 9.32 -11.28 15.20
C SER A 47 7.87 -10.98 15.62
N PRO A 48 7.05 -10.39 14.71
CA PRO A 48 5.70 -9.93 15.06
C PRO A 48 4.72 -11.04 15.44
N GLY A 49 4.75 -12.20 14.79
CA GLY A 49 3.78 -13.28 15.00
C GLY A 49 3.80 -13.83 16.42
N PRO A 50 4.94 -14.35 16.92
CA PRO A 50 5.10 -14.79 18.29
C PRO A 50 4.77 -13.69 19.31
N TYR A 51 5.13 -12.44 19.03
CA TYR A 51 4.80 -11.31 19.91
C TYR A 51 3.28 -11.12 20.04
N LEU A 52 2.55 -11.07 18.92
CA LEU A 52 1.08 -10.96 18.93
C LEU A 52 0.44 -12.17 19.63
N GLN A 53 0.93 -13.38 19.36
CA GLN A 53 0.41 -14.60 19.99
C GLN A 53 0.60 -14.56 21.52
N ALA A 54 1.79 -14.18 22.00
CA ALA A 54 2.06 -14.07 23.42
C ALA A 54 1.15 -13.03 24.08
N GLN A 55 0.99 -11.85 23.46
CA GLN A 55 0.13 -10.79 23.98
C GLN A 55 -1.36 -11.17 23.98
N ARG A 56 -1.82 -11.92 22.97
CA ARG A 56 -3.17 -12.48 22.94
C ARG A 56 -3.38 -13.51 24.06
N LYS A 57 -2.46 -14.45 24.22
CA LYS A 57 -2.51 -15.49 25.27
C LYS A 57 -2.48 -14.87 26.67
N ARG A 58 -1.65 -13.85 26.91
CA ARG A 58 -1.59 -13.11 28.19
C ARG A 58 -2.93 -12.46 28.56
N ARG A 59 -3.73 -12.08 27.57
CA ARG A 59 -5.08 -11.52 27.76
C ARG A 59 -6.18 -12.59 27.85
N GLY A 60 -5.82 -13.88 27.81
CA GLY A 60 -6.79 -14.97 27.80
C GLY A 60 -7.68 -15.00 26.55
N MET A 61 -7.28 -14.31 25.47
CA MET A 61 -8.10 -14.16 24.27
C MET A 61 -7.90 -15.34 23.32
N SER A 62 -8.99 -15.93 22.83
CA SER A 62 -8.93 -16.98 21.81
C SER A 62 -8.66 -16.38 20.42
N LEU A 63 -8.24 -17.23 19.48
CA LEU A 63 -7.99 -16.75 18.11
C LEU A 63 -9.31 -16.38 17.40
N GLU A 64 -10.40 -17.08 17.71
CA GLU A 64 -11.76 -16.78 17.25
C GLU A 64 -12.26 -15.43 17.78
N GLN A 65 -11.99 -15.12 19.04
CA GLN A 65 -12.32 -13.83 19.63
C GLN A 65 -11.55 -12.71 18.93
N LEU A 66 -10.25 -12.90 18.69
CA LEU A 66 -9.46 -11.92 17.93
C LEU A 66 -9.99 -11.74 16.51
N ALA A 67 -10.38 -12.83 15.83
CA ALA A 67 -11.02 -12.77 14.51
C ALA A 67 -12.33 -11.99 14.52
N ALA A 68 -13.17 -12.20 15.55
CA ALA A 68 -14.45 -11.54 15.69
C ALA A 68 -14.31 -10.02 15.89
N VAL A 69 -13.31 -9.59 16.67
CA VAL A 69 -13.04 -8.17 16.97
C VAL A 69 -12.36 -7.47 15.78
N THR A 70 -11.34 -8.09 15.19
CA THR A 70 -10.56 -7.51 14.09
C THR A 70 -11.24 -7.59 12.73
N LYS A 71 -12.25 -8.48 12.59
CA LYS A 71 -12.87 -8.87 11.31
C LYS A 71 -11.87 -9.49 10.32
N ILE A 72 -10.72 -9.95 10.80
CA ILE A 72 -9.75 -10.68 10.00
C ILE A 72 -10.11 -12.17 10.06
N PRO A 73 -10.16 -12.90 8.93
CA PRO A 73 -10.45 -14.32 8.94
C PRO A 73 -9.46 -15.08 9.82
N ARG A 74 -9.96 -16.04 10.61
CA ARG A 74 -9.15 -16.84 11.54
C ARG A 74 -7.88 -17.41 10.86
N GLY A 75 -8.00 -17.99 9.67
CA GLY A 75 -6.85 -18.56 8.96
C GLY A 75 -5.76 -17.52 8.62
N GLN A 76 -6.13 -16.26 8.39
CA GLN A 76 -5.17 -15.18 8.17
C GLN A 76 -4.46 -14.79 9.48
N LEU A 77 -5.15 -14.85 10.61
CA LEU A 77 -4.56 -14.65 11.94
C LEU A 77 -3.60 -15.78 12.31
N GLU A 78 -3.93 -17.03 11.96
CA GLU A 78 -3.03 -18.18 12.15
C GLU A 78 -1.72 -17.99 11.38
N LEU A 79 -1.80 -17.57 10.11
CA LEU A 79 -0.63 -17.24 9.30
C LEU A 79 0.16 -16.05 9.87
N LEU A 80 -0.53 -15.06 10.43
CA LEU A 80 0.08 -13.89 11.06
C LEU A 80 0.88 -14.28 12.31
N GLU A 81 0.28 -15.07 13.21
CA GLU A 81 0.94 -15.57 14.42
C GLU A 81 2.10 -16.54 14.11
N ALA A 82 1.97 -17.30 13.01
CA ALA A 82 3.00 -18.21 12.52
C ALA A 82 4.06 -17.53 11.63
N ASP A 83 3.99 -16.21 11.44
CA ASP A 83 4.95 -15.44 10.65
C ASP A 83 5.05 -15.86 9.15
N ARG A 84 4.00 -16.50 8.63
CA ARG A 84 3.85 -17.03 7.26
C ARG A 84 3.20 -16.00 6.33
N TYR A 85 3.89 -14.87 6.14
CA TYR A 85 3.34 -13.73 5.39
C TYR A 85 3.26 -13.98 3.88
N GLU A 86 4.02 -14.93 3.37
CA GLU A 86 4.07 -15.33 1.97
C GLU A 86 2.74 -15.97 1.50
N GLU A 87 1.91 -16.44 2.42
CA GLU A 87 0.59 -17.03 2.17
C GLU A 87 -0.57 -16.03 2.38
N LEU A 88 -0.26 -14.81 2.83
CA LEU A 88 -1.22 -13.73 2.94
C LEU A 88 -1.44 -13.07 1.57
N PRO A 89 -2.58 -12.35 1.35
CA PRO A 89 -2.87 -11.64 0.09
C PRO A 89 -1.83 -10.59 -0.35
N GLY A 90 -0.90 -10.23 0.52
CA GLY A 90 0.23 -9.37 0.21
C GLY A 90 0.71 -8.56 1.41
N MET A 91 1.87 -7.93 1.27
CA MET A 91 2.53 -7.21 2.37
C MET A 91 1.75 -5.96 2.84
N VAL A 92 0.99 -5.33 1.94
CA VAL A 92 0.11 -4.19 2.30
C VAL A 92 -0.97 -4.65 3.26
N PHE A 93 -1.64 -5.76 2.97
CA PHE A 93 -2.64 -6.37 3.85
C PHE A 93 -2.02 -6.85 5.15
N THR A 94 -0.85 -7.50 5.08
CA THR A 94 -0.10 -7.97 6.26
C THR A 94 0.14 -6.83 7.25
N LYS A 95 0.66 -5.68 6.78
CA LYS A 95 0.88 -4.49 7.61
C LYS A 95 -0.43 -3.91 8.16
N GLY A 96 -1.53 -4.02 7.43
CA GLY A 96 -2.87 -3.66 7.92
C GLY A 96 -3.36 -4.58 9.04
N PHE A 97 -3.20 -5.89 8.85
CA PHE A 97 -3.58 -6.91 9.82
C PHE A 97 -2.78 -6.80 11.11
N LEU A 98 -1.45 -6.60 11.03
CA LEU A 98 -0.60 -6.37 12.20
C LEU A 98 -1.06 -5.14 12.99
N ARG A 99 -1.37 -4.02 12.32
CA ARG A 99 -1.89 -2.81 13.00
C ARG A 99 -3.24 -3.07 13.68
N CYS A 100 -4.14 -3.79 13.01
CA CYS A 100 -5.45 -4.10 13.55
C CYS A 100 -5.32 -5.01 14.79
N CYS A 101 -4.50 -6.06 14.71
CA CYS A 101 -4.23 -6.95 15.83
C CYS A 101 -3.57 -6.21 17.00
N ALA A 102 -2.57 -5.36 16.72
CA ALA A 102 -1.92 -4.54 17.75
C ALA A 102 -2.93 -3.70 18.51
N ARG A 103 -3.79 -2.94 17.80
CA ARG A 103 -4.83 -2.12 18.43
C ARG A 103 -5.84 -2.94 19.21
N SER A 104 -6.31 -4.07 18.69
CA SER A 104 -7.26 -4.94 19.40
C SER A 104 -6.65 -5.60 20.64
N LEU A 105 -5.34 -5.75 20.66
CA LEU A 105 -4.59 -6.24 21.81
C LEU A 105 -4.03 -5.11 22.66
N ASP A 106 -4.45 -3.85 22.47
CA ASP A 106 -3.94 -2.70 23.24
C ASP A 106 -2.41 -2.62 23.26
N LEU A 107 -1.80 -2.82 22.09
CA LEU A 107 -0.37 -2.68 21.86
C LEU A 107 -0.13 -1.49 20.95
N ASP A 108 1.05 -0.88 21.09
CA ASP A 108 1.52 0.10 20.11
C ASP A 108 1.74 -0.56 18.73
N PRO A 109 1.04 -0.11 17.67
CA PRO A 109 1.22 -0.67 16.33
C PRO A 109 2.61 -0.46 15.76
N ASP A 110 3.30 0.63 16.14
CA ASP A 110 4.62 0.94 15.61
C ASP A 110 5.67 -0.03 16.16
N THR A 111 5.54 -0.46 17.42
CA THR A 111 6.32 -1.55 18.01
C THR A 111 6.21 -2.85 17.20
N VAL A 112 4.98 -3.29 16.88
CA VAL A 112 4.75 -4.53 16.11
C VAL A 112 5.31 -4.42 14.69
N LEU A 113 5.16 -3.26 14.05
CA LEU A 113 5.72 -3.03 12.72
C LEU A 113 7.24 -2.89 12.74
N GLY A 114 7.82 -2.37 13.82
CA GLY A 114 9.26 -2.35 14.05
C GLY A 114 9.86 -3.74 13.92
N LEU A 115 9.26 -4.72 14.61
CA LEU A 115 9.65 -6.14 14.53
C LEU A 115 9.57 -6.67 13.08
N LEU A 116 8.54 -6.28 12.32
CA LEU A 116 8.42 -6.67 10.91
C LEU A 116 9.58 -6.11 10.08
N TYR A 117 9.88 -4.82 10.24
CA TYR A 117 10.94 -4.16 9.48
C TYR A 117 12.32 -4.68 9.83
N GLU A 118 12.58 -5.00 11.09
CA GLU A 118 13.83 -5.63 11.53
C GLU A 118 14.00 -7.00 10.88
N ARG A 119 12.94 -7.81 10.85
CA ARG A 119 12.93 -9.10 10.15
C ARG A 119 13.19 -8.93 8.64
N GLU A 120 12.53 -7.98 7.97
CA GLU A 120 12.76 -7.69 6.54
C GLU A 120 14.21 -7.26 6.28
N ARG A 121 14.76 -6.38 7.13
CA ARG A 121 16.17 -5.95 7.05
C ARG A 121 17.12 -7.12 7.26
N ALA A 122 16.84 -8.03 8.18
CA ALA A 122 17.62 -9.24 8.41
C ALA A 122 17.61 -10.16 7.18
N LYS A 123 16.43 -10.41 6.58
CA LYS A 123 16.29 -11.17 5.33
C LYS A 123 17.13 -10.57 4.18
N LEU A 124 17.09 -9.24 4.01
CA LEU A 124 17.88 -8.55 2.98
C LEU A 124 19.40 -8.65 3.22
N ARG A 125 19.83 -8.54 4.48
CA ARG A 125 21.25 -8.71 4.87
C ARG A 125 21.73 -10.13 4.59
N ALA A 126 20.93 -11.15 4.91
CA ALA A 126 21.25 -12.55 4.61
C ALA A 126 21.41 -12.76 3.09
N ARG A 127 20.45 -12.30 2.29
CA ARG A 127 20.51 -12.40 0.82
C ARG A 127 21.74 -11.72 0.23
N ARG A 128 22.14 -10.56 0.76
CA ARG A 128 23.36 -9.85 0.33
C ARG A 128 24.63 -10.65 0.65
N ARG A 129 24.69 -11.31 1.81
CA ARG A 129 25.82 -12.17 2.18
C ARG A 129 25.93 -13.37 1.23
N GLU A 130 24.81 -14.01 0.93
CA GLU A 130 24.75 -15.12 -0.03
C GLU A 130 25.21 -14.70 -1.43
N THR A 131 24.75 -13.55 -1.94
CA THR A 131 25.18 -13.05 -3.26
C THR A 131 26.66 -12.68 -3.29
N ASN A 132 27.18 -12.07 -2.22
CA ASN A 132 28.61 -11.78 -2.11
C ASN A 132 29.45 -13.05 -2.07
N ASN A 133 29.01 -14.08 -1.33
CA ASN A 133 29.70 -15.37 -1.28
C ASN A 133 29.66 -16.11 -2.63
N ALA A 134 28.54 -16.04 -3.34
CA ALA A 134 28.38 -16.66 -4.66
C ALA A 134 29.18 -15.97 -5.77
N ASN A 135 29.40 -14.65 -5.67
CA ASN A 135 30.09 -13.86 -6.70
C ASN A 135 31.60 -13.62 -6.43
N GLY A 136 32.17 -14.17 -5.36
CA GLY A 136 33.63 -14.22 -5.22
C GLY A 136 34.18 -14.60 -3.85
N SER A 137 35.14 -15.53 -3.86
CA SER A 137 36.42 -15.29 -3.18
C SER A 137 37.54 -15.43 -4.22
N PRO A 138 38.25 -14.34 -4.53
CA PRO A 138 39.70 -14.41 -4.50
C PRO A 138 40.20 -13.33 -3.56
N ALA A 139 40.32 -13.67 -2.29
CA ALA A 139 41.30 -13.03 -1.41
C ALA A 139 42.70 -13.45 -1.87
N ALA A 140 43.17 -12.92 -3.01
CA ALA A 140 44.57 -12.87 -3.45
C ALA A 140 44.64 -12.18 -4.83
N LEU A 141 44.56 -10.85 -4.84
CA LEU A 141 45.22 -10.07 -5.90
C LEU A 141 46.10 -9.05 -5.19
N ASP A 142 47.23 -9.58 -4.72
CA ASP A 142 48.45 -8.81 -4.64
C ASP A 142 48.82 -8.39 -6.07
N GLY A 143 49.10 -7.10 -6.27
CA GLY A 143 49.50 -6.56 -7.56
C GLY A 143 48.66 -5.39 -8.07
N LYS A 144 49.14 -4.17 -7.81
CA LYS A 144 48.90 -3.02 -8.70
C LYS A 144 49.35 -3.39 -10.12
N PRO A 145 48.51 -3.10 -11.13
CA PRO A 145 48.91 -2.09 -12.13
C PRO A 145 47.70 -1.20 -12.46
N GLY A 146 47.82 0.08 -12.74
CA GLY A 146 48.56 0.68 -13.85
C GLY A 146 47.60 1.69 -14.47
N ARG A 147 47.98 2.96 -14.43
CA ARG A 147 47.23 4.10 -14.95
C ARG A 147 47.13 4.00 -16.47
N GLY A 148 45.93 4.16 -17.02
CA GLY A 148 45.67 4.55 -18.41
C GLY A 148 45.13 3.43 -19.31
N GLN A 149 43.87 3.54 -19.71
CA GLN A 149 43.52 3.80 -21.12
C GLN A 149 42.01 3.89 -21.30
N ASP A 150 41.61 5.06 -21.80
CA ASP A 150 40.37 5.31 -22.51
C ASP A 150 40.31 4.43 -23.77
N ALA A 151 39.16 3.81 -24.05
CA ALA A 151 38.57 3.58 -25.38
C ALA A 151 37.61 2.37 -25.35
N ALA A 152 36.56 2.48 -26.17
CA ALA A 152 35.51 1.49 -26.43
C ALA A 152 34.50 1.34 -25.28
N ARG A 153 33.39 2.11 -25.25
CA ARG A 153 32.36 2.16 -26.29
C ARG A 153 32.14 0.81 -26.98
N SER A 154 31.82 -0.23 -26.21
CA SER A 154 31.08 -1.39 -26.72
C SER A 154 29.61 -1.30 -26.25
N ARG A 155 28.75 -1.33 -27.25
CA ARG A 155 27.30 -1.10 -27.19
C ARG A 155 26.63 -2.19 -26.36
N ARG A 156 25.88 -1.81 -25.32
CA ARG A 156 24.91 -2.70 -24.67
C ARG A 156 23.66 -2.76 -25.55
N PRO A 157 23.25 -3.91 -26.11
CA PRO A 157 21.88 -4.04 -26.59
C PRO A 157 20.96 -3.98 -25.38
N ALA A 158 20.04 -3.01 -25.40
CA ALA A 158 18.96 -2.89 -24.43
C ALA A 158 18.03 -4.11 -24.59
N THR A 159 18.29 -5.17 -23.84
CA THR A 159 17.28 -6.22 -23.64
C THR A 159 16.19 -5.59 -22.80
N ARG A 160 15.04 -5.34 -23.43
CA ARG A 160 13.76 -5.04 -22.79
C ARG A 160 13.63 -5.89 -21.52
N ARG A 161 13.71 -5.23 -20.36
CA ARG A 161 13.13 -5.77 -19.13
C ARG A 161 11.64 -5.92 -19.41
N ALA A 162 11.22 -7.12 -19.78
CA ALA A 162 9.84 -7.54 -19.57
C ALA A 162 9.57 -7.29 -18.09
N GLY A 163 8.55 -6.49 -17.80
CA GLY A 163 8.30 -6.03 -16.45
C GLY A 163 7.99 -7.22 -15.55
N VAL A 164 8.39 -7.15 -14.28
CA VAL A 164 7.84 -8.02 -13.23
C VAL A 164 6.30 -7.99 -13.23
N VAL A 165 5.72 -6.92 -13.80
CA VAL A 165 4.30 -6.71 -14.06
C VAL A 165 3.73 -7.67 -15.12
N ASP A 166 4.48 -8.03 -16.16
CA ASP A 166 4.00 -8.90 -17.26
C ASP A 166 3.90 -10.37 -16.80
N ALA A 167 4.85 -10.82 -15.96
CA ALA A 167 4.81 -12.13 -15.33
C ALA A 167 3.74 -12.22 -14.22
N TRP A 168 3.50 -11.11 -13.49
CA TRP A 168 2.45 -11.03 -12.47
C TRP A 168 1.04 -11.00 -13.09
N LEU A 169 0.85 -10.32 -14.23
CA LEU A 169 -0.43 -10.27 -14.94
C LEU A 169 -0.78 -11.60 -15.63
N ALA A 170 0.19 -12.31 -16.20
CA ALA A 170 -0.05 -13.61 -16.84
C ALA A 170 -0.54 -14.68 -15.85
N GLN A 171 -0.13 -14.60 -14.58
CA GLN A 171 -0.64 -15.47 -13.52
C GLN A 171 -1.95 -14.98 -12.88
N TRP A 172 -2.26 -13.69 -12.97
CA TRP A 172 -3.46 -13.08 -12.38
C TRP A 172 -4.68 -13.07 -13.31
N ILE A 173 -4.50 -13.01 -14.63
CA ILE A 173 -5.59 -13.00 -15.62
C ILE A 173 -5.89 -14.43 -16.16
N GLY A 174 -5.05 -15.42 -15.84
CA GLY A 174 -5.29 -16.84 -16.16
C GLY A 174 -6.45 -17.51 -15.42
N LYS A 175 -7.20 -16.78 -14.58
CA LYS A 175 -8.51 -17.19 -14.09
C LYS A 175 -9.55 -16.20 -14.59
N LEU A 176 -10.08 -16.44 -15.78
CA LEU A 176 -11.38 -15.89 -16.13
C LEU A 176 -12.36 -16.21 -14.98
N PRO A 177 -13.14 -15.22 -14.53
CA PRO A 177 -13.89 -15.29 -13.29
C PRO A 177 -14.92 -16.43 -13.31
N SER A 178 -14.98 -17.14 -12.19
CA SER A 178 -15.96 -18.17 -11.80
C SER A 178 -17.29 -18.10 -12.55
N ALA A 179 -17.74 -19.22 -13.12
CA ALA A 179 -19.04 -19.43 -13.76
C ALA A 179 -20.26 -18.78 -13.05
N ARG A 180 -20.12 -18.47 -11.77
CA ARG A 180 -21.03 -17.68 -10.95
C ARG A 180 -21.27 -16.25 -11.47
N ILE A 181 -20.26 -15.48 -11.86
CA ILE A 181 -20.47 -14.09 -12.31
C ILE A 181 -21.18 -14.05 -13.66
N LEU A 182 -20.80 -14.94 -14.58
CA LEU A 182 -21.50 -15.11 -15.86
C LEU A 182 -22.95 -15.55 -15.63
N MET A 183 -23.19 -16.48 -14.69
CA MET A 183 -24.54 -16.90 -14.28
C MET A 183 -25.36 -15.71 -13.73
N TRP A 184 -24.80 -14.89 -12.83
CA TRP A 184 -25.51 -13.71 -12.30
C TRP A 184 -25.78 -12.64 -13.37
N LEU A 185 -24.89 -12.46 -14.35
CA LEU A 185 -25.14 -11.55 -15.49
C LEU A 185 -26.26 -12.06 -16.40
N VAL A 186 -26.30 -13.36 -16.71
CA VAL A 186 -27.38 -13.97 -17.50
C VAL A 186 -28.71 -13.88 -16.75
N VAL A 187 -28.71 -14.14 -15.43
CA VAL A 187 -29.90 -14.01 -14.58
C VAL A 187 -30.39 -12.56 -14.54
N ALA A 188 -29.48 -11.58 -14.36
CA ALA A 188 -29.83 -10.17 -14.38
C ALA A 188 -30.40 -9.72 -15.75
N LEU A 189 -29.82 -10.20 -16.85
CA LEU A 189 -30.29 -9.93 -18.21
C LEU A 189 -31.70 -10.52 -18.45
N LEU A 190 -31.94 -11.76 -17.99
CA LEU A 190 -33.25 -12.41 -18.11
C LEU A 190 -34.33 -11.67 -17.32
N VAL A 191 -34.04 -11.27 -16.08
CA VAL A 191 -34.96 -10.49 -15.25
C VAL A 191 -35.29 -9.15 -15.91
N ALA A 192 -34.26 -8.43 -16.41
CA ALA A 192 -34.46 -7.18 -17.12
C ALA A 192 -35.31 -7.35 -18.40
N LEU A 193 -35.11 -8.44 -19.15
CA LEU A 193 -35.90 -8.77 -20.34
C LEU A 193 -37.37 -9.04 -20.00
N VAL A 194 -37.64 -9.81 -18.95
CA VAL A 194 -39.02 -10.09 -18.51
C VAL A 194 -39.72 -8.81 -18.07
N VAL A 195 -39.03 -7.96 -17.30
CA VAL A 195 -39.56 -6.65 -16.88
C VAL A 195 -39.82 -5.76 -18.10
N PHE A 196 -38.92 -5.76 -19.09
CA PHE A 196 -39.11 -5.00 -20.32
C PHE A 196 -40.33 -5.51 -21.11
N ILE A 197 -40.48 -6.83 -21.27
CA ILE A 197 -41.65 -7.42 -21.95
C ILE A 197 -42.94 -7.07 -21.19
N ALA A 198 -42.97 -7.25 -19.88
CA ALA A 198 -44.11 -6.89 -19.05
C ALA A 198 -44.44 -5.39 -19.15
N PHE A 199 -43.41 -4.53 -19.14
CA PHE A 199 -43.56 -3.09 -19.35
C PHE A 199 -44.11 -2.78 -20.73
N THR A 200 -43.62 -3.42 -21.80
CA THR A 200 -44.13 -3.21 -23.17
C THR A 200 -45.57 -3.70 -23.36
N LEU A 201 -45.98 -4.76 -22.67
CA LEU A 201 -47.35 -5.27 -22.69
C LEU A 201 -48.28 -4.41 -21.84
N ALA A 202 -47.80 -3.89 -20.71
CA ALA A 202 -48.54 -2.98 -19.84
C ALA A 202 -48.63 -1.56 -20.43
N SER A 203 -47.59 -1.11 -21.13
CA SER A 203 -47.55 0.17 -21.87
C SER A 203 -48.24 0.04 -23.22
N GLY A 204 -49.30 -0.78 -23.28
CA GLY A 204 -49.96 -1.28 -24.47
C GLY A 204 -49.96 -0.27 -25.61
N GLN A 205 -49.54 -0.76 -26.78
CA GLN A 205 -49.84 -0.21 -28.10
C GLN A 205 -51.37 -0.21 -28.36
N ALA A 206 -52.13 0.47 -27.50
CA ALA A 206 -53.35 1.13 -27.87
C ALA A 206 -52.90 2.58 -28.13
N GLU A 207 -52.50 2.97 -29.34
CA GLU A 207 -53.45 3.72 -30.18
C GLU A 207 -53.03 3.87 -31.66
N SER A 208 -51.87 3.38 -32.12
CA SER A 208 -51.30 3.90 -33.39
C SER A 208 -51.47 3.07 -34.67
N ILE A 209 -52.13 1.90 -34.66
CA ILE A 209 -52.22 1.04 -35.88
C ILE A 209 -53.63 1.01 -36.51
N ILE A 210 -54.67 1.57 -35.88
CA ILE A 210 -56.05 1.56 -36.44
C ILE A 210 -56.46 2.90 -37.09
N ILE A 211 -55.70 4.00 -36.92
CA ILE A 211 -56.04 5.31 -37.52
C ILE A 211 -54.92 5.78 -38.47
N LYS A 212 -54.87 5.16 -39.66
CA LYS A 212 -54.33 5.79 -40.89
C LYS A 212 -54.77 4.95 -42.10
N SER A 213 -56.09 4.94 -42.29
CA SER A 213 -56.68 5.07 -43.63
C SER A 213 -56.39 6.46 -44.17
#